data_AF-A0AA91GF45-F1
#
_entry.id   AF-A0AA91GF45-F1
#
_cell.length_a   1.000
_cell.length_b   1.000
_cell.length_c   1.000
_cell.angle_alpha   90.00
_cell.angle_beta   90.00
_cell.angle_gamma   90.00
#
_symmetry.space_group_name_H-M   'P 1'
#
loop_
_entity.id
_entity.type
_entity.pdbx_description
1 polymer ?
#
loop_
_entity_poly.entity_id
_entity_poly.type
_entity_poly.pdbx_seq_one_letter_code
_entity_poly.pdbx_strand_id
1 'polypeptide(L)'
;MNWDYNKFKNLVDAEEYFDFFELPYDQNVVHVNRLHILKKFSQLIKEIDENDTDLSLSDKLSKYREAFSKAYEVFLESTPQEQKLFKVFNEKPKNVVTLTEITSD
;
A
#
# COMPACT_ATOMS: atom_id res chain seq x y z
N MET A 1 -0.95 0.07 13.61
CA MET A 1 -2.18 0.40 12.87
C MET A 1 -3.15 -0.75 13.01
N ASN A 2 -4.42 -0.47 13.33
CA ASN A 2 -5.45 -1.50 13.42
C ASN A 2 -6.50 -1.20 12.33
N TRP A 3 -6.23 -1.63 11.11
CA TRP A 3 -7.12 -1.42 9.97
C TRP A 3 -8.25 -2.44 9.99
N ASP A 4 -9.49 -1.96 9.87
CA ASP A 4 -10.65 -2.83 9.85
C ASP A 4 -10.98 -3.29 8.42
N TYR A 5 -10.87 -4.60 8.17
CA TYR A 5 -11.11 -5.17 6.84
C TYR A 5 -12.56 -4.97 6.36
N ASN A 6 -13.53 -4.92 7.28
CA ASN A 6 -14.91 -4.67 6.91
C ASN A 6 -15.07 -3.22 6.43
N LYS A 7 -14.51 -2.26 7.17
CA LYS A 7 -14.47 -0.85 6.75
C LYS A 7 -13.81 -0.71 5.38
N PHE A 8 -12.65 -1.33 5.17
CA PHE A 8 -11.94 -1.35 3.88
C PHE A 8 -12.82 -1.78 2.69
N LYS A 9 -13.62 -2.84 2.86
CA LYS A 9 -14.51 -3.34 1.80
C LYS A 9 -15.72 -2.45 1.50
N ASN A 10 -16.08 -1.56 2.43
CA ASN A 10 -17.16 -0.60 2.23
C ASN A 10 -16.67 0.69 1.54
N LEU A 11 -15.36 0.91 1.47
CA LEU A 11 -14.79 2.06 0.78
C LEU A 11 -15.01 1.93 -0.72
N VAL A 12 -15.36 3.06 -1.36
CA VAL A 12 -15.61 3.13 -2.81
C VAL A 12 -14.86 4.28 -3.49
N ASP A 13 -14.52 5.32 -2.73
CA ASP A 13 -13.81 6.50 -3.23
C ASP A 13 -12.31 6.44 -2.92
N ALA A 14 -11.51 6.98 -3.84
CA ALA A 14 -10.06 7.05 -3.69
C ALA A 14 -9.65 7.78 -2.40
N GLU A 15 -10.30 8.91 -2.10
CA GLU A 15 -10.05 9.74 -0.91
C GLU A 15 -10.24 8.96 0.39
N GLU A 16 -11.26 8.11 0.46
CA GLU A 16 -11.51 7.29 1.66
C GLU A 16 -10.43 6.23 1.86
N TYR A 17 -9.85 5.68 0.79
CA TYR A 17 -8.69 4.79 0.93
C TYR A 17 -7.46 5.52 1.46
N PHE A 18 -7.22 6.76 1.03
CA PHE A 18 -6.12 7.56 1.57
C PHE A 18 -6.30 7.87 3.06
N ASP A 19 -7.52 8.26 3.46
CA ASP A 19 -7.85 8.50 4.88
C ASP A 19 -7.71 7.21 5.70
N PHE A 20 -8.24 6.10 5.18
CA PHE A 20 -8.19 4.80 5.84
C PHE A 20 -6.75 4.28 6.06
N PHE A 21 -5.88 4.47 5.07
CA PHE A 21 -4.48 4.06 5.15
C PHE A 21 -3.55 5.12 5.75
N GLU A 22 -4.12 6.28 6.13
CA GLU A 22 -3.43 7.46 6.64
C GLU A 22 -2.26 7.86 5.70
N LEU A 23 -2.54 7.88 4.39
CA LEU A 23 -1.58 8.21 3.36
C LEU A 23 -1.71 9.68 2.96
N PRO A 24 -0.60 10.43 2.84
CA PRO A 24 -0.64 11.77 2.30
C PRO A 24 -0.95 11.73 0.80
N TYR A 25 -1.84 12.63 0.36
CA TYR A 25 -2.21 12.77 -1.04
C TYR A 25 -2.53 14.22 -1.37
N ASP A 26 -2.41 14.56 -2.65
CA ASP A 26 -2.88 15.84 -3.17
C ASP A 26 -4.30 15.70 -3.70
N GLN A 27 -5.22 16.51 -3.18
CA GLN A 27 -6.63 16.44 -3.56
C GLN A 27 -6.85 16.73 -5.04
N ASN A 28 -6.06 17.61 -5.67
CA ASN A 28 -6.24 17.90 -7.11
C ASN A 28 -5.80 16.71 -7.95
N VAL A 29 -4.66 16.10 -7.63
CA VAL A 29 -4.17 14.90 -8.32
C VAL A 29 -5.16 13.76 -8.18
N VAL A 30 -5.63 13.49 -6.96
CA VAL A 30 -6.61 12.43 -6.70
C VAL A 30 -7.95 12.73 -7.37
N HIS A 31 -8.46 13.95 -7.29
CA HIS A 31 -9.75 14.30 -7.92
C HIS A 31 -9.73 14.06 -9.44
N VAL A 32 -8.63 14.42 -10.11
CA VAL A 32 -8.45 14.21 -11.56
C VAL A 32 -8.23 12.73 -11.88
N ASN A 33 -7.46 12.01 -11.07
CA ASN A 33 -7.02 10.65 -11.37
C ASN A 33 -7.77 9.54 -10.60
N ARG A 34 -8.80 9.86 -9.81
CA ARG A 34 -9.47 8.91 -8.88
C ARG A 34 -9.87 7.60 -9.55
N LEU A 35 -10.47 7.68 -10.73
CA LEU A 35 -10.93 6.51 -11.48
C LEU A 35 -9.77 5.64 -11.93
N HIS A 36 -8.66 6.28 -12.33
CA HIS A 36 -7.46 5.56 -12.76
C HIS A 36 -6.71 4.94 -11.59
N ILE A 37 -6.60 5.65 -10.46
CA ILE A 37 -6.03 5.15 -9.20
C ILE A 37 -6.82 3.92 -8.74
N LEU A 38 -8.15 4.01 -8.65
CA LEU A 38 -9.02 2.90 -8.25
C LEU A 38 -8.91 1.71 -9.22
N LYS A 39 -8.87 1.97 -10.53
CA LYS A 39 -8.70 0.91 -11.53
C LYS A 39 -7.37 0.19 -11.38
N LYS A 40 -6.27 0.94 -11.23
CA LYS A 40 -4.94 0.37 -11.03
C LYS A 40 -4.83 -0.38 -9.70
N PHE A 41 -5.43 0.17 -8.65
CA PHE A 41 -5.50 -0.46 -7.35
C PHE A 41 -6.24 -1.80 -7.38
N SER A 42 -7.40 -1.86 -8.03
CA SER A 42 -8.16 -3.11 -8.20
C SER A 42 -7.35 -4.19 -8.91
N GLN A 43 -6.54 -3.83 -9.91
CA GLN A 43 -5.63 -4.76 -10.58
C GLN A 43 -4.55 -5.30 -9.62
N LEU A 44 -3.94 -4.43 -8.82
CA LEU A 44 -2.92 -4.83 -7.86
C LEU A 44 -3.49 -5.67 -6.72
N ILE A 45 -4.71 -5.37 -6.24
CA ILE A 45 -5.39 -6.22 -5.25
C ILE A 45 -5.61 -7.62 -5.80
N LYS A 46 -6.05 -7.72 -7.06
CA LYS A 46 -6.26 -9.02 -7.70
C LYS A 46 -4.95 -9.80 -7.78
N GLU A 47 -3.86 -9.15 -8.17
CA GLU A 47 -2.53 -9.77 -8.21
C GLU A 47 -2.09 -10.25 -6.83
N ILE A 48 -2.30 -9.43 -5.78
CA ILE A 48 -1.99 -9.82 -4.40
C ILE A 48 -2.87 -11.01 -3.96
N ASP A 49 -4.17 -10.99 -4.24
CA ASP A 49 -5.07 -12.07 -3.82
C ASP A 49 -4.75 -13.39 -4.53
N GLU A 50 -4.28 -13.34 -5.78
CA GLU A 50 -3.80 -14.51 -6.52
C GLU A 50 -2.45 -15.04 -6.01
N ASN A 51 -1.53 -14.18 -5.57
CA ASN A 51 -0.20 -14.57 -5.10
C ASN A 51 -0.15 -14.92 -3.60
N ASP A 52 -1.03 -14.30 -2.78
CA ASP A 52 -0.99 -14.34 -1.32
C ASP A 52 -2.34 -14.77 -0.74
N THR A 53 -2.72 -16.00 -1.05
CA THR A 53 -3.98 -16.61 -0.60
C THR A 53 -3.97 -17.00 0.89
N ASP A 54 -2.80 -17.25 1.48
CA ASP A 54 -2.64 -17.74 2.86
C ASP A 54 -2.43 -16.64 3.92
N LEU A 55 -2.41 -15.36 3.51
CA LEU A 55 -2.17 -14.26 4.45
C LEU A 55 -3.37 -13.96 5.34
N SER A 56 -3.07 -13.62 6.60
CA SER A 56 -4.05 -13.04 7.52
C SER A 56 -4.60 -11.72 6.98
N LEU A 57 -5.82 -11.35 7.39
CA LEU A 57 -6.48 -10.11 6.96
C LEU A 57 -5.60 -8.87 7.23
N SER A 58 -4.86 -8.86 8.35
CA SER A 58 -3.94 -7.78 8.70
C SER A 58 -2.79 -7.66 7.69
N ASP A 59 -2.18 -8.78 7.30
CA ASP A 59 -1.10 -8.81 6.31
C ASP A 59 -1.61 -8.44 4.91
N LYS A 60 -2.82 -8.90 4.54
CA LYS A 60 -3.47 -8.48 3.29
C LYS A 60 -3.66 -6.96 3.24
N LEU A 61 -4.14 -6.34 4.32
CA LEU A 61 -4.32 -4.88 4.38
C LEU A 61 -3.00 -4.13 4.25
N SER A 62 -1.91 -4.62 4.85
CA SER A 62 -0.57 -4.06 4.65
C SER A 62 -0.16 -4.10 3.18
N LYS A 63 -0.37 -5.22 2.50
CA LYS A 63 -0.09 -5.35 1.06
C LYS A 63 -0.97 -4.45 0.21
N TYR A 64 -2.26 -4.35 0.53
CA TYR A 64 -3.19 -3.45 -0.17
C TYR A 64 -2.77 -1.99 -0.01
N ARG A 65 -2.30 -1.58 1.16
CA ARG A 65 -1.76 -0.24 1.37
C ARG A 65 -0.57 0.05 0.45
N GLU A 66 0.38 -0.87 0.37
CA GLU A 66 1.53 -0.74 -0.52
C GLU A 66 1.11 -0.69 -1.99
N ALA A 67 0.17 -1.55 -2.39
CA ALA A 67 -0.40 -1.52 -3.74
C ALA A 67 -1.10 -0.20 -4.06
N PHE A 68 -1.89 0.34 -3.13
CA PHE A 68 -2.60 1.60 -3.32
C PHE A 68 -1.61 2.77 -3.48
N SER A 69 -0.60 2.81 -2.62
CA SER A 69 0.51 3.76 -2.69
C SER A 69 1.22 3.71 -4.05
N LYS A 70 1.52 2.51 -4.54
CA LYS A 70 2.19 2.30 -5.83
C LYS A 70 1.29 2.67 -7.01
N ALA A 71 -0.02 2.39 -6.91
CA ALA A 71 -0.98 2.84 -7.91
C ALA A 71 -0.97 4.36 -8.03
N TYR A 72 -1.02 5.07 -6.89
CA TYR A 72 -0.95 6.53 -6.85
C TYR A 72 0.39 7.07 -7.40
N GLU A 73 1.51 6.46 -7.03
CA GLU A 73 2.85 6.86 -7.49
C GLU A 73 2.99 6.81 -9.02
N VAL A 74 2.42 5.81 -9.70
CA VAL A 74 2.46 5.74 -11.17
C VAL A 74 1.79 6.95 -11.84
N PHE A 75 0.76 7.52 -11.21
CA PHE A 75 0.12 8.75 -11.69
C PHE A 75 0.92 10.00 -11.32
N LEU A 76 1.61 9.98 -10.18
CA LEU A 76 2.55 11.04 -9.79
C LEU A 76 3.80 11.06 -10.68
N GLU A 77 4.41 9.94 -11.03
CA GLU A 77 5.58 9.91 -11.92
C GLU A 77 5.25 10.41 -13.33
N SER A 78 3.99 10.26 -13.75
CA SER A 78 3.47 10.84 -15.00
C SER A 78 3.31 12.37 -14.92
N THR A 79 3.44 12.96 -13.73
CA THR A 79 3.46 14.41 -13.48
C THR A 79 4.84 14.83 -12.93
N PRO A 80 5.63 15.66 -13.65
CA PRO A 80 7.03 15.91 -13.31
C PRO A 80 7.31 16.65 -11.97
N GLN A 81 6.30 16.90 -11.12
CA GLN A 81 6.40 17.81 -9.98
C GLN A 81 6.60 17.15 -8.61
N GLU A 82 6.40 15.83 -8.42
CA GLU A 82 6.31 15.26 -7.05
C GLU A 82 7.07 13.93 -6.81
N GLN A 83 8.31 13.82 -7.28
CA GLN A 83 9.17 12.63 -7.04
C GLN A 83 9.70 12.47 -5.60
N LYS A 84 9.09 13.10 -4.59
CA LYS A 84 9.63 13.16 -3.20
C LYS A 84 8.83 12.42 -2.14
N LEU A 85 7.63 11.92 -2.43
CA LEU A 85 6.68 11.50 -1.40
C LEU A 85 6.94 10.08 -0.82
N PHE A 86 7.70 9.20 -1.50
CA PHE A 86 7.69 7.75 -1.17
C PHE A 86 9.02 7.11 -0.78
N LYS A 87 10.07 7.88 -0.48
CA LYS A 87 11.32 7.30 0.06
C LYS A 87 11.14 6.57 1.42
N VAL A 88 9.97 6.69 2.03
CA VAL A 88 9.67 6.27 3.41
C VAL A 88 9.03 4.87 3.51
N PHE A 89 8.49 4.28 2.43
CA PHE A 89 7.68 3.05 2.58
C PHE A 89 8.40 1.71 2.35
N ASN A 90 9.72 1.70 2.16
CA ASN A 90 10.49 0.45 2.04
C ASN A 90 11.41 0.14 3.23
N GLU A 91 11.09 0.62 4.43
CA GLU A 91 11.67 0.01 5.65
C GLU A 91 10.90 -1.27 5.98
N LYS A 92 11.20 -2.32 5.20
CA LYS A 92 11.10 -3.69 5.72
C LYS A 92 11.94 -3.70 7.00
N PRO A 93 11.44 -4.13 8.18
CA PRO A 93 12.37 -4.69 9.14
C PRO A 93 12.97 -5.90 8.42
N LYS A 94 14.19 -5.73 7.91
CA LYS A 94 15.06 -6.86 7.64
C LYS A 94 15.14 -7.56 8.98
N ASN A 95 14.32 -8.59 9.16
CA ASN A 95 14.58 -9.62 10.14
C ASN A 95 15.83 -10.32 9.60
N VAL A 96 16.99 -9.70 9.85
CA VAL A 96 18.28 -10.29 9.57
C VAL A 96 18.30 -11.52 10.46
N VAL A 97 18.20 -12.68 9.83
CA VAL A 97 18.51 -13.93 10.52
C VAL A 97 20.00 -13.83 10.84
N THR A 98 20.35 -13.43 12.05
CA THR A 98 21.69 -13.68 12.58
C THR A 98 21.78 -15.18 12.79
N LEU A 99 22.34 -15.88 11.81
CA LEU A 99 22.72 -17.29 11.93
C LEU A 99 23.65 -17.43 13.14
N THR A 100 23.10 -17.95 14.23
CA THR A 100 23.74 -18.79 15.26
C THR A 100 25.21 -18.49 15.58
N GLU A 101 25.44 -17.76 16.68
CA GLU A 101 26.57 -18.04 17.56
C GLU A 101 26.03 -18.75 18.80
N ILE A 102 25.97 -20.08 18.72
CA ILE A 102 25.79 -20.94 19.90
C ILE A 102 27.18 -21.01 20.55
N THR A 103 27.40 -20.17 21.56
CA THR A 103 28.47 -20.41 22.54
C THR A 103 28.08 -21.65 23.33
N SER A 104 28.87 -22.72 23.21
CA SER A 104 28.88 -23.82 24.15
C SER A 104 30.32 -24.16 24.48
N ASP A 105 30.64 -23.89 25.76
CA ASP A 105 31.72 -24.40 26.63
C ASP A 105 33.19 -24.17 26.22
#